data_AF-A0A966BH26-F1
#
_entry.id   AF-A0A966BH26-F1
#
_cell.length_a   1.000
_cell.length_b   1.000
_cell.length_c   1.000
_cell.angle_alpha   90.00
_cell.angle_beta   90.00
_cell.angle_gamma   90.00
#
_symmetry.space_group_name_H-M   'P 1'
#
loop_
_entity.id
_entity.type
_entity.pdbx_description
1 polymer ?
#
loop_
_entity_poly.entity_id
_entity_poly.type
_entity_poly.pdbx_seq_one_letter_code
_entity_poly.pdbx_strand_id
1 'polypeptide(L)' 'MNIKPSHVEKFKILYKETFKEEISDEEAFEQCLKLVLLIKATYIPISPTEKKRLKECYLGDLKK' A
#
# COMPACT_ATOMS: atom_id res chain seq x y z
N MET A 1 -7.40 9.98 9.98
CA MET A 1 -6.09 9.66 9.36
C MET A 1 -5.79 10.80 8.41
N ASN A 2 -4.64 11.47 8.55
CA ASN A 2 -4.35 12.66 7.73
C ASN A 2 -3.65 12.26 6.44
N ILE A 3 -4.35 12.29 5.31
CA ILE A 3 -3.72 12.34 3.99
C ILE A 3 -3.04 13.71 3.90
N LYS A 4 -1.71 13.71 3.86
CA LYS A 4 -0.94 14.94 3.69
C LYS A 4 -0.91 15.32 2.22
N PRO A 5 -0.83 16.62 1.88
CA PRO A 5 -0.66 17.07 0.50
C PRO A 5 0.51 16.35 -0.21
N SER A 6 1.61 16.09 0.51
CA SER A 6 2.76 15.37 -0.03
C SER A 6 2.48 13.91 -0.42
N HIS A 7 1.42 13.28 0.09
CA HIS A 7 0.99 11.95 -0.36
C HIS A 7 0.22 12.04 -1.68
N VAL A 8 -0.62 13.06 -1.83
CA VAL A 8 -1.37 13.32 -3.07
C VAL A 8 -0.39 13.60 -4.22
N GLU A 9 0.64 14.41 -3.98
CA GLU A 9 1.66 14.68 -5.00
C GLU A 9 2.44 13.43 -5.42
N LYS A 10 2.81 12.58 -4.47
CA LYS A 10 3.45 11.29 -4.79
C LYS A 10 2.53 10.38 -5.61
N PHE A 11 1.24 10.38 -5.28
CA PHE A 11 0.25 9.61 -6.02
C PHE A 11 0.11 10.12 -7.46
N LYS A 12 0.02 11.44 -7.66
CA LYS A 12 -0.02 12.06 -9.00
C LYS A 12 1.20 11.69 -9.85
N ILE A 13 2.40 11.72 -9.26
CA ILE A 13 3.64 11.31 -9.94
C ILE A 13 3.54 9.84 -10.38
N LEU A 14 3.17 8.94 -9.47
CA LEU A 14 3.02 7.51 -9.77
C LEU A 14 1.94 7.25 -10.83
N TYR A 15 0.81 7.95 -10.76
CA TYR A 15 -0.27 7.86 -11.74
C TYR A 15 0.23 8.25 -13.12
N LYS A 16 0.92 9.39 -13.23
CA LYS A 16 1.53 9.86 -14.49
C LYS A 16 2.59 8.90 -15.02
N GLU A 17 3.43 8.35 -14.16
CA GLU A 17 4.44 7.37 -14.58
C GLU A 17 3.82 6.08 -15.13
N THR A 18 2.72 5.64 -14.52
CA THR A 18 2.03 4.38 -14.83
C THR A 18 1.15 4.50 -16.08
N PHE A 19 0.28 5.51 -16.11
CA PHE A 19 -0.76 5.67 -17.13
C PHE A 19 -0.38 6.68 -18.22
N LYS A 20 0.72 7.43 -18.04
CA LYS A 20 1.15 8.52 -18.93
C LYS A 20 0.12 9.65 -19.06
N GLU A 21 -0.74 9.79 -18.05
CA GLU A 21 -1.81 10.78 -17.96
C GLU A 21 -1.67 11.64 -16.70
N GLU A 22 -2.18 12.87 -16.74
CA GLU A 22 -2.28 13.72 -15.57
C GLU A 22 -3.65 13.57 -14.92
N ILE A 23 -3.69 13.72 -13.59
CA ILE A 23 -4.89 13.61 -12.78
C ILE A 23 -5.03 14.87 -11.92
N SER A 24 -6.26 15.32 -11.73
CA SER A 24 -6.57 16.50 -10.92
C SER A 24 -6.23 16.26 -9.44
N ASP A 25 -6.03 17.35 -8.69
CA ASP A 25 -5.75 17.26 -7.25
C ASP A 25 -6.91 16.63 -6.46
N GLU A 26 -8.14 16.97 -6.83
CA GLU A 26 -9.36 16.44 -6.22
C GLU A 26 -9.46 14.93 -6.44
N GLU A 27 -9.27 14.48 -7.67
CA GLU A 27 -9.39 13.06 -8.01
C GLU A 27 -8.22 12.23 -7.45
N ALA A 28 -7.00 12.79 -7.46
CA ALA A 28 -5.85 12.17 -6.81
C ALA A 28 -6.07 12.00 -5.30
N PHE A 29 -6.68 12.99 -4.64
CA PHE A 29 -7.03 12.90 -3.22
C PHE A 29 -8.09 11.82 -2.97
N GLU A 30 -9.15 11.78 -3.78
CA GLU A 30 -10.21 10.79 -3.65
C GLU A 30 -9.68 9.36 -3.84
N GLN A 31 -8.87 9.14 -4.88
CA GLN A 31 -8.25 7.84 -5.13
C GLN A 31 -7.25 7.44 -4.02
N CYS A 32 -6.43 8.39 -3.52
CA CYS A 32 -5.60 8.19 -2.34
C CYS A 32 -6.41 7.70 -1.14
N LEU A 33 -7.55 8.35 -0.87
CA LEU A 33 -8.42 7.99 0.24
C LEU A 33 -9.02 6.60 0.08
N LYS A 34 -9.53 6.28 -1.10
CA LYS A 34 -10.07 4.94 -1.43
C LYS A 34 -9.02 3.85 -1.23
N LEU A 35 -7.78 4.08 -1.67
CA LEU A 35 -6.68 3.13 -1.49
C LEU A 35 -6.36 2.88 -0.01
N VAL A 36 -6.28 3.95 0.78
CA VAL A 36 -6.04 3.84 2.23
C VAL A 36 -7.16 3.07 2.93
N LEU A 37 -8.42 3.34 2.57
CA LEU A 37 -9.57 2.62 3.11
C LEU A 37 -9.54 1.14 2.72
N LEU A 38 -9.21 0.83 1.46
CA LEU A 38 -9.10 -0.54 0.98
C LEU A 38 -8.03 -1.33 1.74
N ILE A 39 -6.84 -0.74 1.92
CA ILE A 39 -5.76 -1.39 2.67
C ILE A 39 -6.20 -1.65 4.10
N LYS A 40 -6.89 -0.72 4.77
CA LYS A 40 -7.40 -0.98 6.12
C LYS A 40 -8.44 -2.08 6.19
N ALA A 41 -9.28 -2.19 5.17
CA ALA A 41 -10.33 -3.21 5.12
C ALA A 41 -9.77 -4.60 4.82
N THR A 42 -8.67 -4.69 4.06
CA THR A 42 -8.16 -5.96 3.52
C THR A 42 -6.86 -6.42 4.18
N TYR A 43 -6.01 -5.51 4.66
CA TYR A 43 -4.73 -5.84 5.28
C TYR A 43 -4.88 -6.02 6.79
N ILE A 44 -4.77 -7.26 7.23
CA ILE A 44 -4.58 -7.62 8.64
C ILE A 44 -3.08 -7.79 8.86
N PRO A 45 -2.43 -6.92 9.65
CA PRO A 45 -1.02 -7.07 9.96
C PRO A 45 -0.77 -8.42 10.65
N ILE A 46 0.20 -9.18 10.17
CA ILE A 46 0.61 -10.41 10.85
C ILE A 46 1.13 -10.08 12.26
N SER A 47 0.70 -10.83 13.25
CA SER A 47 1.24 -10.70 14.60
C SER A 47 2.72 -11.10 14.64
N PRO A 48 3.51 -10.64 15.63
CA PRO A 48 4.88 -11.09 15.82
C PRO A 48 5.00 -12.62 15.93
N THR A 49 3.99 -13.27 16.50
CA THR A 49 3.91 -14.73 16.63
C THR A 49 3.70 -15.41 15.28
N GLU A 50 2.80 -14.90 14.45
CA GLU A 50 2.59 -15.40 13.07
C GLU A 50 3.81 -15.15 12.19
N LYS A 51 4.47 -13.99 12.36
CA LYS A 51 5.73 -13.68 11.69
C LYS A 51 6.83 -14.70 12.04
N LYS A 52 6.94 -15.11 13.32
CA LYS A 52 7.89 -16.13 13.75
C LYS A 52 7.58 -17.48 13.12
N ARG A 53 6.31 -17.91 13.11
CA ARG A 53 5.88 -19.16 12.46
C ARG A 53 6.15 -19.17 10.96
N LEU A 54 5.79 -18.10 10.25
CA LEU A 54 6.05 -17.97 8.81
C LEU A 54 7.55 -18.06 8.50
N LYS A 55 8.40 -17.44 9.32
CA LYS A 55 9.85 -17.50 9.16
C LYS A 55 10.37 -18.93 9.33
N GLU A 56 9.84 -19.70 10.28
CA GLU A 56 10.24 -21.10 10.52
C GLU A 56 9.75 -22.03 9.39
N CYS A 57 8.54 -21.82 8.85
CA CYS A 57 8.02 -22.59 7.71
C CYS A 57 8.77 -22.31 6.40
N TYR A 58 8.93 -21.04 6.01
CA TYR A 58 9.54 -20.68 4.72
C TYR A 58 11.06 -20.95 4.64
N LEU A 59 11.80 -20.85 5.75
CA LEU A 59 13.26 -21.13 5.76
C LEU A 59 13.58 -22.63 5.88
N GLY A 60 12.61 -23.47 6.28
CA GLY A 60 12.75 -24.92 6.28
C GLY A 60 12.73 -25.51 4.85
N ASP A 61 11.91 -24.92 3.98
CA ASP A 61 11.72 -25.39 2.60
C ASP A 61 12.81 -24.90 1.62
N LEU A 62 13.52 -23.80 1.93
CA LEU A 62 14.65 -23.31 1.12
C LEU A 62 15.98 -24.02 1.41
N LYS A 63 16.00 -24.98 2.35
CA LYS A 63 17.20 -25.74 2.76
C LYS A 63 17.16 -27.22 2.38
N LYS A 64 16.15 -27.66 1.61
CA LYS A 64 16.08 -29.00 0.99
C LYS A 64 16.32 -28.89 -0.50
#